data_AF-A0A8X7T4Z7-F1
#
_entry.id   AF-A0A8X7T4Z7-F1
#
_cell.length_a   1.000
_cell.length_b   1.000
_cell.length_c   1.000
_cell.angle_alpha   90.00
_cell.angle_beta   90.00
_cell.angle_gamma   90.00
#
_symmetry.space_group_name_H-M   'P 1'
#
loop_
_entity.id
_entity.type
_entity.pdbx_description
1 polymer ?
#
loop_
_entity_poly.entity_id
_entity_poly.type
_entity_poly.pdbx_seq_one_letter_code
_entity_poly.pdbx_strand_id
1 'polypeptide(L)'
;MEKFSRFRDPGSGIQVFLPPVLPAGARNPLVTVATPLAFVLGLLRTLLILVTILLWSILGLTIGNLSSGIQAGLTSTFGRLALFFVGYAWIAPELVSLRSRGRAVSTRPVTYAPGKSDVIVSNWSSWVEVLWLAITFAPSFALPVVDGPQYGASDAPSTTTTASGRKGRSSGGAASKSGSVGLRQRGSTGPAGEGSDGQKRRIVGFRRANWITAARAVGRLPVVQDGKVECLSLDQVLAGAPGPVVLFPEGVTSNNRALLRPAGCFPEPWRKAFKLTAALRLGGNSPKLFIASFKHGPPTAGSVSAVLSVPSSYAHPWPHIWRMCCSFAFQRDLQVRLLHPAESPTSATFIGDAAAAAMAREDPISDACLTIIASLSRLRRTDIGWEDKEAFMQIYRRR
;
A
#
# COMPACT_ATOMS: atom_id res chain seq x y z
N MET A 1 8.48 -23.71 -5.92
CA MET A 1 8.28 -22.23 -5.87
C MET A 1 8.57 -21.54 -7.20
N GLU A 2 9.01 -22.25 -8.24
CA GLU A 2 9.39 -21.68 -9.54
C GLU A 2 8.25 -20.95 -10.26
N LYS A 3 6.99 -21.36 -10.05
CA LYS A 3 5.80 -20.73 -10.65
C LYS A 3 5.66 -19.23 -10.36
N PHE A 4 6.20 -18.75 -9.24
CA PHE A 4 6.12 -17.33 -8.84
C PHE A 4 7.44 -16.58 -9.05
N SER A 5 8.45 -17.21 -9.66
CA SER A 5 9.76 -16.60 -9.91
C SER A 5 9.67 -15.34 -10.77
N ARG A 6 8.72 -15.26 -11.71
CA ARG A 6 8.48 -14.06 -12.54
C ARG A 6 8.07 -12.82 -11.75
N PHE A 7 7.49 -12.99 -10.55
CA PHE A 7 7.07 -11.90 -9.67
C PHE A 7 8.10 -11.58 -8.59
N ARG A 8 9.33 -12.04 -8.80
CA ARG A 8 10.48 -11.74 -7.96
C ARG A 8 11.16 -10.52 -8.54
N ASP A 9 11.41 -9.52 -7.71
CA ASP A 9 12.23 -8.39 -8.12
C ASP A 9 13.65 -8.90 -8.47
N PRO A 10 14.17 -8.65 -9.70
CA PRO A 10 15.43 -9.23 -10.15
C PRO A 10 16.63 -8.70 -9.35
N GLY A 11 16.58 -7.46 -8.86
CA GLY A 11 17.68 -6.85 -8.11
C GLY A 11 17.77 -7.33 -6.67
N SER A 12 16.64 -7.43 -5.97
CA SER A 12 16.61 -7.80 -4.54
C SER A 12 16.28 -9.26 -4.27
N GLY A 13 15.71 -9.96 -5.24
CA GLY A 13 15.18 -11.30 -5.03
C GLY A 13 13.94 -11.33 -4.12
N ILE A 14 13.24 -10.22 -3.91
CA ILE A 14 12.04 -10.18 -3.06
C ILE A 14 10.79 -10.60 -3.85
N GLN A 15 9.98 -11.49 -3.27
CA GLN A 15 8.65 -11.85 -3.80
C GLN A 15 7.58 -10.93 -3.22
N VAL A 16 7.28 -9.84 -3.90
CA VAL A 16 6.49 -8.71 -3.36
C VAL A 16 5.03 -9.03 -3.04
N PHE A 17 4.46 -10.10 -3.61
CA PHE A 17 3.07 -10.48 -3.38
C PHE A 17 2.89 -11.65 -2.40
N LEU A 18 3.97 -12.32 -2.00
CA LEU A 18 3.89 -13.40 -1.04
C LEU A 18 4.19 -12.88 0.36
N PRO A 19 3.38 -13.27 1.38
CA PRO A 19 3.63 -12.85 2.74
C PRO A 19 5.02 -13.34 3.17
N PRO A 20 5.75 -12.56 3.98
CA PRO A 20 7.03 -13.02 4.52
C PRO A 20 6.85 -14.37 5.21
N VAL A 21 7.73 -15.31 4.88
CA VAL A 21 7.78 -16.63 5.52
C VAL A 21 8.85 -16.62 6.59
N LEU A 22 8.65 -17.43 7.62
CA LEU A 22 9.66 -17.68 8.64
C LEU A 22 10.94 -18.23 7.98
N PRO A 23 12.14 -17.76 8.35
CA PRO A 23 13.38 -18.30 7.82
C PRO A 23 13.47 -19.82 8.00
N ALA A 24 14.06 -20.51 7.02
CA ALA A 24 14.31 -21.95 7.12
C ALA A 24 15.19 -22.22 8.36
N GLY A 25 14.82 -23.20 9.18
CA GLY A 25 15.51 -23.54 10.42
C GLY A 25 15.04 -22.79 11.67
N ALA A 26 14.25 -21.72 11.56
CA ALA A 26 13.72 -21.00 12.73
C ALA A 26 12.49 -21.68 13.37
N ARG A 27 12.20 -22.94 13.04
CA ARG A 27 11.10 -23.70 13.67
C ARG A 27 11.54 -24.18 15.04
N ASN A 28 10.85 -23.72 16.08
CA ASN A 28 11.07 -24.19 17.44
C ASN A 28 10.07 -25.33 17.77
N PRO A 29 10.53 -26.55 18.09
CA PRO A 29 9.64 -27.67 18.41
C PRO A 29 8.73 -27.38 19.60
N LEU A 30 9.16 -26.53 20.53
CA LEU A 30 8.34 -26.11 21.67
C LEU A 30 7.07 -25.38 21.22
N VAL A 31 7.14 -24.58 20.15
CA VAL A 31 5.96 -23.91 19.61
C VAL A 31 4.98 -24.93 19.03
N THR A 32 5.49 -25.99 18.39
CA THR A 32 4.66 -27.07 17.86
C THR A 32 3.95 -27.82 18.99
N VAL A 33 4.66 -28.17 20.06
CA VAL A 33 4.06 -28.81 21.25
C VAL A 33 3.04 -27.89 21.92
N ALA A 34 3.29 -26.59 21.98
CA ALA A 34 2.38 -25.61 22.56
C ALA A 34 1.16 -25.30 21.68
N THR A 35 1.09 -25.77 20.43
CA THR A 35 0.01 -25.42 19.48
C THR A 35 -1.42 -25.51 20.06
N PRO A 36 -1.80 -26.54 20.83
CA PRO A 36 -3.14 -26.60 21.45
C PRO A 36 -3.43 -25.42 22.38
N LEU A 37 -2.45 -24.99 23.18
CA LEU A 37 -2.57 -23.80 24.03
C LEU A 37 -2.72 -22.52 23.20
N ALA A 38 -2.04 -22.45 22.05
CA ALA A 38 -2.18 -21.34 21.10
C ALA A 38 -3.61 -21.24 20.55
N PHE A 39 -4.27 -22.37 20.29
CA PHE A 39 -5.67 -22.40 19.87
C PHE A 39 -6.62 -21.91 20.97
N VAL A 40 -6.42 -22.33 22.23
CA VAL A 40 -7.21 -21.84 23.37
C VAL A 40 -7.05 -20.32 23.54
N LEU A 41 -5.80 -19.83 23.49
CA LEU A 41 -5.52 -18.39 23.55
C LEU A 41 -6.15 -17.64 22.37
N GLY A 42 -6.09 -18.21 21.17
CA GLY A 42 -6.71 -17.67 19.98
C GLY A 42 -8.23 -17.56 20.12
N LEU A 43 -8.89 -18.61 20.63
CA LEU A 43 -10.32 -18.62 20.91
C LEU A 43 -10.71 -17.51 21.88
N LEU A 44 -9.98 -17.40 23.00
CA LEU A 44 -10.22 -16.37 24.00
C LEU A 44 -10.07 -14.97 23.41
N ARG A 45 -8.95 -14.68 22.72
CA ARG A 45 -8.71 -13.36 22.10
C ARG A 45 -9.73 -13.02 21.04
N THR A 46 -10.12 -13.98 20.20
CA THR A 46 -11.15 -13.77 19.19
C THR A 46 -12.52 -13.51 19.81
N LEU A 47 -12.89 -14.22 20.89
CA LEU A 47 -14.11 -13.93 21.63
C LEU A 47 -14.10 -12.50 22.18
N LEU A 48 -12.99 -12.05 22.76
CA LEU A 48 -12.83 -10.68 23.26
C LEU A 48 -12.96 -9.64 22.14
N ILE A 49 -12.40 -9.91 20.96
CA ILE A 49 -12.56 -9.03 19.78
C ILE A 49 -14.03 -8.99 19.33
N LEU A 50 -14.73 -10.12 19.30
CA LEU A 50 -16.15 -10.17 18.93
C LEU A 50 -17.01 -9.39 19.92
N VAL A 51 -16.77 -9.53 21.23
CA VAL A 51 -17.43 -8.73 22.28
C VAL A 51 -17.13 -7.24 22.10
N THR A 52 -15.88 -6.89 21.81
CA THR A 52 -15.46 -5.50 21.53
C THR A 52 -16.23 -4.91 20.33
N ILE A 53 -16.37 -5.67 19.25
CA ILE A 53 -17.12 -5.24 18.05
C ILE A 53 -18.62 -5.14 18.33
N LEU A 54 -19.18 -6.08 19.09
CA LEU A 54 -20.59 -6.06 19.47
C LEU A 54 -20.91 -4.81 20.30
N LEU A 55 -20.13 -4.53 21.34
CA LEU A 55 -20.28 -3.34 22.17
C LEU A 55 -20.10 -2.04 21.38
N TRP A 56 -19.08 -1.98 20.52
CA TRP A 56 -18.88 -0.85 19.60
C TRP A 56 -20.10 -0.63 18.70
N SER A 57 -20.69 -1.70 18.16
CA SER A 57 -21.85 -1.61 17.27
C SER A 57 -23.10 -1.15 18.03
N ILE A 58 -23.35 -1.68 19.23
CA ILE A 58 -24.47 -1.27 20.08
C ILE A 58 -24.35 0.21 20.45
N LEU A 59 -23.20 0.65 20.94
CA LEU A 59 -22.95 2.06 21.29
C LEU A 59 -22.99 2.98 20.06
N GLY A 60 -22.52 2.48 18.93
CA GLY A 60 -22.60 3.19 17.65
C GLY A 60 -24.03 3.43 17.20
N LEU A 61 -24.92 2.46 17.38
CA LEU A 61 -26.34 2.60 17.04
C LEU A 61 -27.11 3.47 18.03
N THR A 62 -26.79 3.41 19.33
CA THR A 62 -27.52 4.16 20.37
C THR A 62 -27.06 5.62 20.49
N ILE A 63 -25.76 5.89 20.38
CA ILE A 63 -25.17 7.21 20.62
C ILE A 63 -24.66 7.85 19.31
N GLY A 64 -24.51 7.09 18.23
CA GLY A 64 -23.77 7.55 17.06
C GLY A 64 -24.37 8.69 16.26
N ASN A 65 -25.65 8.98 16.44
CA ASN A 65 -26.28 10.13 15.81
C ASN A 65 -25.90 11.46 16.47
N LEU A 66 -25.24 11.47 17.64
CA LEU A 66 -25.03 12.69 18.43
C LEU A 66 -23.86 13.57 17.93
N SER A 67 -22.77 12.99 17.42
CA SER A 67 -21.71 13.75 16.72
C SER A 67 -20.65 12.85 16.06
N SER A 68 -19.98 13.38 15.03
CA SER A 68 -18.81 12.74 14.41
C SER A 68 -17.64 12.56 15.39
N GLY A 69 -17.50 13.46 16.37
CA GLY A 69 -16.47 13.37 17.41
C GLY A 69 -16.66 12.17 18.33
N ILE A 70 -17.90 11.90 18.76
CA ILE A 70 -18.21 10.71 19.58
C ILE A 70 -17.92 9.43 18.78
N GLN A 71 -18.31 9.37 17.51
CA GLN A 71 -18.01 8.22 16.64
C GLN A 71 -16.50 8.00 16.46
N ALA A 72 -15.73 9.07 16.30
CA ALA A 72 -14.27 8.99 16.24
C ALA A 72 -13.68 8.49 17.57
N GLY A 73 -14.18 8.98 18.71
CA GLY A 73 -13.78 8.52 20.05
C GLY A 73 -14.08 7.04 20.28
N LEU A 74 -15.30 6.58 19.95
CA LEU A 74 -15.68 5.17 20.02
C LEU A 74 -14.80 4.31 19.12
N THR A 75 -14.60 4.72 17.86
CA THR A 75 -13.73 4.00 16.91
C THR A 75 -12.28 3.92 17.44
N SER A 76 -11.78 5.00 18.04
CA SER A 76 -10.44 5.04 18.62
C SER A 76 -10.29 4.08 19.80
N THR A 77 -11.21 4.12 20.77
CA THR A 77 -11.16 3.27 21.96
C THR A 77 -11.34 1.79 21.62
N PHE A 78 -12.40 1.43 20.90
CA PHE A 78 -12.67 0.03 20.55
C PHE A 78 -11.68 -0.52 19.54
N GLY A 79 -11.19 0.32 18.61
CA GLY A 79 -10.12 -0.07 17.69
C GLY A 79 -8.80 -0.36 18.41
N ARG A 80 -8.42 0.44 19.43
CA ARG A 80 -7.23 0.18 20.26
C ARG A 80 -7.37 -1.12 21.06
N LEU A 81 -8.56 -1.38 21.63
CA LEU A 81 -8.83 -2.65 22.31
C LEU A 81 -8.73 -3.85 21.34
N ALA A 82 -9.29 -3.73 20.14
CA ALA A 82 -9.16 -4.77 19.12
C ALA A 82 -7.69 -5.02 18.73
N LEU A 83 -6.89 -3.96 18.53
CA LEU A 83 -5.45 -4.07 18.26
C LEU A 83 -4.71 -4.72 19.43
N PHE A 84 -5.03 -4.35 20.67
CA PHE A 84 -4.48 -4.95 21.88
C PHE A 84 -4.71 -6.46 21.92
N PHE A 85 -5.94 -6.93 21.67
CA PHE A 85 -6.26 -8.36 21.67
C PHE A 85 -5.60 -9.15 20.53
N VAL A 86 -5.28 -8.49 19.41
CA VAL A 86 -4.52 -9.10 18.30
C VAL A 86 -3.00 -9.16 18.59
N GLY A 87 -2.53 -8.46 19.63
CA GLY A 87 -1.15 -8.45 20.07
C GLY A 87 -0.38 -7.17 19.71
N TYR A 88 -1.08 -6.04 19.55
CA TYR A 88 -0.46 -4.72 19.45
C TYR A 88 -0.79 -3.91 20.71
N ALA A 89 -0.03 -4.13 21.79
CA ALA A 89 -0.35 -3.49 23.07
C ALA A 89 -0.18 -1.98 23.01
N TRP A 90 0.87 -1.52 22.32
CA TRP A 90 1.13 -0.10 22.09
C TRP A 90 1.86 0.09 20.76
N ILE A 91 1.39 1.07 19.96
CA ILE A 91 2.02 1.48 18.71
C ILE A 91 2.38 2.95 18.84
N ALA A 92 3.67 3.24 19.07
CA ALA A 92 4.18 4.59 19.20
C ALA A 92 4.56 5.13 17.80
N PRO A 93 3.85 6.16 17.27
CA PRO A 93 4.28 6.80 16.05
C PRO A 93 5.55 7.62 16.27
N GLU A 94 6.53 7.46 15.38
CA GLU A 94 7.78 8.21 15.35
C GLU A 94 7.66 9.34 14.32
N LEU A 95 7.77 10.60 14.75
CA LEU A 95 7.88 11.73 13.82
C LEU A 95 9.33 11.85 13.34
N VAL A 96 9.55 11.63 12.05
CA VAL A 96 10.89 11.55 11.45
C VAL A 96 11.11 12.71 10.47
N SER A 97 12.25 13.38 10.62
CA SER A 97 12.82 14.28 9.62
C SER A 97 13.94 13.56 8.88
N LEU A 98 13.85 13.50 7.55
CA LEU A 98 14.87 12.91 6.69
C LEU A 98 16.10 13.82 6.56
N ARG A 99 15.93 15.16 6.62
CA ARG A 99 17.05 16.11 6.55
C ARG A 99 17.88 16.14 7.83
N SER A 100 17.22 16.00 8.98
CA SER A 100 17.86 16.16 10.29
C SER A 100 18.43 14.85 10.86
N ARG A 101 18.64 13.82 10.02
CA ARG A 101 19.18 12.54 10.48
C ARG A 101 20.61 12.73 11.02
N GLY A 102 20.74 12.93 12.33
CA GLY A 102 22.01 13.20 13.02
C GLY A 102 22.25 14.67 13.41
N ARG A 103 21.32 15.59 13.13
CA ARG A 103 21.36 16.97 13.67
C ARG A 103 20.21 17.15 14.65
N ALA A 104 20.42 17.93 15.71
CA ALA A 104 19.37 18.28 16.66
C ALA A 104 18.18 18.88 15.89
N VAL A 105 17.07 18.14 15.85
CA VAL A 105 15.83 18.59 15.23
C VAL A 105 15.39 19.86 15.95
N SER A 106 14.97 20.87 15.19
CA SER A 106 14.42 22.12 15.72
C SER A 106 13.49 21.84 16.91
N THR A 107 13.73 22.52 18.03
CA THR A 107 13.06 22.30 19.33
C THR A 107 11.58 22.67 19.32
N ARG A 108 11.06 23.25 18.23
CA ARG A 108 9.64 23.56 18.13
C ARG A 108 8.86 22.25 17.95
N PRO A 109 7.90 21.95 18.84
CA PRO A 109 7.05 20.78 18.67
C PRO A 109 6.20 20.99 17.40
N VAL A 110 6.47 20.21 16.36
CA VAL A 110 5.66 20.20 15.15
C VAL A 110 4.69 19.03 15.25
N THR A 111 3.40 19.32 15.17
CA THR A 111 2.35 18.32 15.28
C THR A 111 2.02 17.74 13.89
N TYR A 112 2.00 16.41 13.79
CA TYR A 112 1.42 15.72 12.64
C TYR A 112 -0.11 15.67 12.80
N ALA A 113 -0.80 16.69 12.29
CA ALA A 113 -2.25 16.85 12.43
C ALA A 113 -2.91 17.09 11.05
N PRO A 114 -3.09 16.03 10.25
CA PRO A 114 -3.83 16.14 8.99
C PRO A 114 -5.28 16.54 9.25
N GLY A 115 -5.74 17.58 8.56
CA GLY A 115 -7.09 18.12 8.69
C GLY A 115 -8.07 17.59 7.66
N LYS A 116 -9.29 18.15 7.67
CA LYS A 116 -10.28 17.92 6.60
C LYS A 116 -9.69 18.36 5.25
N SER A 117 -9.93 17.56 4.22
CA SER A 117 -9.43 17.78 2.85
C SER A 117 -7.91 17.66 2.67
N ASP A 118 -7.15 17.29 3.71
CA ASP A 118 -5.75 16.90 3.55
C ASP A 118 -5.62 15.44 3.11
N VAL A 119 -4.49 15.09 2.49
CA VAL A 119 -4.22 13.73 2.01
C VAL A 119 -3.12 13.08 2.83
N ILE A 120 -3.38 11.90 3.40
CA ILE A 120 -2.37 11.04 4.01
C ILE A 120 -1.93 10.00 2.99
N VAL A 121 -0.70 10.11 2.49
CA VAL A 121 -0.09 9.15 1.57
C VAL A 121 0.68 8.12 2.38
N SER A 122 0.39 6.83 2.18
CA SER A 122 1.06 5.76 2.91
C SER A 122 1.19 4.46 2.12
N ASN A 123 2.14 3.60 2.49
CA ASN A 123 2.19 2.25 1.96
C ASN A 123 1.10 1.36 2.58
N TRP A 124 0.76 0.28 1.88
CA TRP A 124 -0.34 -0.59 2.29
C TRP A 124 0.07 -2.06 2.27
N SER A 125 0.02 -2.74 3.42
CA SER A 125 0.40 -4.17 3.48
C SER A 125 -0.52 -5.05 4.31
N SER A 126 -1.35 -4.48 5.18
CA SER A 126 -2.34 -5.21 5.98
C SER A 126 -3.60 -4.38 6.27
N TRP A 127 -4.53 -4.96 7.02
CA TRP A 127 -5.69 -4.28 7.59
C TRP A 127 -5.33 -3.55 8.88
N VAL A 128 -4.19 -3.87 9.51
CA VAL A 128 -3.72 -3.26 10.74
C VAL A 128 -3.42 -1.77 10.54
N GLU A 129 -2.79 -1.39 9.43
CA GLU A 129 -2.52 0.02 9.08
C GLU A 129 -3.81 0.80 8.85
N VAL A 130 -4.77 0.18 8.16
CA VAL A 130 -6.10 0.77 7.92
C VAL A 130 -6.80 1.06 9.24
N LEU A 131 -6.79 0.10 10.17
CA LEU A 131 -7.38 0.26 11.49
C LEU A 131 -6.63 1.30 12.32
N TRP A 132 -5.29 1.29 12.31
CA TRP A 132 -4.48 2.28 13.02
C TRP A 132 -4.73 3.72 12.50
N LEU A 133 -4.80 3.90 11.17
CA LEU A 133 -5.15 5.17 10.56
C LEU A 133 -6.57 5.61 10.94
N ALA A 134 -7.53 4.68 10.98
CA ALA A 134 -8.91 4.93 11.40
C ALA A 134 -9.02 5.41 12.84
N ILE A 135 -8.33 4.73 13.76
CA ILE A 135 -8.25 5.09 15.18
C ILE A 135 -7.63 6.47 15.39
N THR A 136 -6.61 6.81 14.58
CA THR A 136 -5.78 8.00 14.81
C THR A 136 -6.35 9.25 14.16
N PHE A 137 -6.89 9.15 12.95
CA PHE A 137 -7.26 10.31 12.14
C PHE A 137 -8.71 10.33 11.67
N ALA A 138 -9.50 9.29 11.95
CA ALA A 138 -10.86 9.12 11.42
C ALA A 138 -10.97 9.46 9.90
N PRO A 139 -10.09 8.93 9.03
CA PRO A 139 -10.02 9.33 7.64
C PRO A 139 -11.08 8.62 6.78
N SER A 140 -11.28 9.15 5.58
CA SER A 140 -11.83 8.39 4.46
C SER A 140 -10.69 7.77 3.66
N PHE A 141 -10.94 6.64 2.99
CA PHE A 141 -9.95 5.96 2.15
C PHE A 141 -10.32 6.13 0.68
N ALA A 142 -9.36 6.56 -0.14
CA ALA A 142 -9.51 6.61 -1.59
C ALA A 142 -9.00 5.31 -2.21
N LEU A 143 -9.92 4.38 -2.50
CA LEU A 143 -9.57 3.11 -3.13
C LEU A 143 -9.61 3.26 -4.66
N PRO A 144 -8.58 2.81 -5.40
CA PRO A 144 -8.53 2.99 -6.84
C PRO A 144 -9.61 2.18 -7.56
N VAL A 145 -10.20 2.82 -8.57
CA VAL A 145 -11.09 2.21 -9.56
C VAL A 145 -10.34 2.17 -10.89
N VAL A 146 -10.32 1.03 -11.55
CA VAL A 146 -9.62 0.82 -12.81
C VAL A 146 -10.61 0.61 -13.95
N ASP A 147 -10.19 0.97 -15.16
CA ASP A 147 -10.95 0.71 -16.38
C ASP A 147 -11.39 -0.75 -16.48
N GLY A 148 -12.63 -0.96 -16.96
CA GLY A 148 -13.14 -2.26 -17.37
C GLY A 148 -12.20 -2.96 -18.36
N PRO A 149 -12.17 -4.31 -18.44
CA PRO A 149 -11.67 -4.95 -19.64
C PRO A 149 -12.43 -4.35 -20.83
N GLN A 150 -11.71 -3.70 -21.74
CA GLN A 150 -12.25 -3.31 -23.04
C GLN A 150 -12.48 -4.60 -23.82
N TYR A 151 -13.51 -5.37 -23.46
CA TYR A 151 -14.09 -6.35 -24.35
C TYR A 151 -14.85 -5.56 -25.42
N GLY A 152 -14.09 -4.89 -26.31
CA GLY A 152 -14.61 -4.50 -27.61
C GLY A 152 -14.86 -5.82 -28.35
N ALA A 153 -16.08 -6.16 -28.77
CA ALA A 153 -16.89 -5.35 -29.68
C ALA A 153 -16.05 -4.89 -30.87
N SER A 154 -15.43 -5.84 -31.59
CA SER A 154 -15.09 -5.78 -33.03
C SER A 154 -14.40 -7.09 -33.47
N ASP A 155 -15.10 -8.23 -33.38
CA ASP A 155 -14.89 -9.31 -34.38
C ASP A 155 -15.66 -8.89 -35.64
N ALA A 156 -15.23 -7.80 -36.27
CA ALA A 156 -15.51 -7.59 -37.68
C ALA A 156 -14.36 -8.28 -38.42
N PRO A 157 -14.63 -9.28 -39.28
CA PRO A 157 -13.59 -9.99 -40.01
C PRO A 157 -12.91 -9.00 -40.96
N SER A 158 -11.72 -8.53 -40.57
CA SER A 158 -10.85 -7.82 -41.49
C SER A 158 -10.30 -8.83 -42.48
N THR A 159 -10.71 -8.63 -43.73
CA THR A 159 -10.30 -9.38 -44.90
C THR A 159 -8.78 -9.44 -44.99
N THR A 160 -8.32 -10.68 -45.11
CA THR A 160 -7.02 -11.12 -45.59
C THR A 160 -6.41 -10.18 -46.64
N THR A 161 -5.34 -9.48 -46.26
CA THR A 161 -4.36 -8.94 -47.21
C THR A 161 -2.98 -9.49 -46.85
N THR A 162 -2.66 -10.57 -47.56
CA THR A 162 -1.36 -10.93 -48.14
C THR A 162 -0.09 -10.46 -47.44
N ALA A 163 0.59 -11.46 -46.87
CA ALA A 163 1.98 -11.44 -46.45
C ALA A 163 2.95 -11.06 -47.59
N SER A 164 3.89 -10.15 -47.30
CA SER A 164 5.18 -10.13 -47.96
C SER A 164 6.27 -10.07 -46.88
N GLY A 165 7.18 -11.03 -46.95
CA GLY A 165 8.19 -11.26 -45.92
C GLY A 165 9.39 -10.32 -46.03
N ARG A 166 10.08 -10.12 -44.90
CA ARG A 166 11.48 -9.72 -44.93
C ARG A 166 12.26 -10.32 -43.76
N LYS A 167 13.13 -11.26 -44.12
CA LYS A 167 14.23 -11.81 -43.31
C LYS A 167 15.25 -10.69 -43.06
N GLY A 168 15.62 -10.46 -41.80
CA GLY A 168 16.74 -9.63 -41.39
C GLY A 168 17.57 -10.34 -40.34
N ARG A 169 18.65 -10.97 -40.78
CA ARG A 169 19.65 -11.70 -40.01
C ARG A 169 20.79 -10.73 -39.68
N SER A 170 21.12 -10.53 -38.40
CA SER A 170 22.35 -9.81 -38.01
C SER A 170 22.92 -10.41 -36.73
N SER A 171 24.04 -11.11 -36.92
CA SER A 171 24.95 -11.65 -35.92
C SER A 171 26.13 -10.71 -35.72
N GLY A 172 26.60 -10.58 -34.48
CA GLY A 172 27.87 -9.95 -34.10
C GLY A 172 27.71 -9.19 -32.79
N GLY A 173 28.58 -9.24 -31.80
CA GLY A 173 29.87 -9.90 -31.62
C GLY A 173 30.32 -9.55 -30.18
N ALA A 174 31.08 -10.44 -29.57
CA ALA A 174 31.60 -10.27 -28.21
C ALA A 174 32.71 -9.22 -28.15
N ALA A 175 32.74 -8.40 -27.10
CA ALA A 175 33.98 -7.86 -26.54
C ALA A 175 33.78 -7.36 -25.09
N SER A 176 34.72 -7.80 -24.26
CA SER A 176 34.92 -7.51 -22.84
C SER A 176 35.63 -6.16 -22.63
N LYS A 177 35.28 -5.42 -21.56
CA LYS A 177 36.19 -5.01 -20.45
C LYS A 177 35.65 -3.87 -19.56
N SER A 178 35.92 -4.04 -18.26
CA SER A 178 36.29 -3.03 -17.26
C SER A 178 35.23 -2.16 -16.56
N GLY A 179 34.84 -2.61 -15.37
CA GLY A 179 35.08 -1.94 -14.08
C GLY A 179 34.92 -0.43 -13.96
N SER A 180 33.72 0.01 -13.58
CA SER A 180 33.53 1.16 -12.68
C SER A 180 32.20 1.01 -11.94
N VAL A 181 32.26 1.06 -10.60
CA VAL A 181 31.10 0.97 -9.69
C VAL A 181 30.39 2.33 -9.70
N GLY A 182 29.62 2.56 -10.77
CA GLY A 182 28.58 3.57 -10.82
C GLY A 182 27.24 2.85 -10.73
N LEU A 183 26.46 3.15 -9.69
CA LEU A 183 25.09 2.68 -9.51
C LEU A 183 24.17 3.31 -10.57
N ARG A 184 24.43 3.05 -11.87
CA ARG A 184 23.50 3.34 -12.94
C ARG A 184 22.36 2.34 -12.80
N GLN A 185 21.22 2.84 -12.37
CA GLN A 185 19.90 2.24 -12.56
C GLN A 185 19.76 1.92 -14.05
N ARG A 186 20.20 0.72 -14.44
CA ARG A 186 20.03 0.18 -15.77
C ARG A 186 18.52 0.11 -15.98
N GLY A 187 18.00 0.91 -16.90
CA GLY A 187 16.59 0.90 -17.26
C GLY A 187 16.15 -0.54 -17.41
N SER A 188 15.18 -0.94 -16.60
CA SER A 188 14.64 -2.28 -16.55
C SER A 188 13.89 -2.56 -17.86
N THR A 189 14.65 -2.82 -18.92
CA THR A 189 14.29 -3.80 -19.92
C THR A 189 14.36 -5.18 -19.25
N GLY A 190 13.43 -5.42 -18.31
CA GLY A 190 13.00 -6.80 -18.09
C GLY A 190 12.54 -7.34 -19.45
N PRO A 191 12.62 -8.65 -19.70
CA PRO A 191 12.16 -9.23 -20.95
C PRO A 191 10.67 -8.94 -21.05
N ALA A 192 10.35 -7.87 -21.77
CA ALA A 192 9.05 -7.66 -22.36
C ALA A 192 8.84 -8.91 -23.20
N GLY A 193 7.95 -9.79 -22.74
CA GLY A 193 7.32 -10.72 -23.65
C GLY A 193 6.69 -9.86 -24.73
N GLU A 194 7.33 -9.85 -25.90
CA GLU A 194 7.06 -9.05 -27.09
C GLU A 194 5.68 -9.37 -27.73
N GLY A 195 4.77 -10.02 -26.99
CA GLY A 195 3.58 -10.67 -27.53
C GLY A 195 2.24 -10.19 -26.98
N SER A 196 2.20 -9.23 -26.06
CA SER A 196 0.95 -8.55 -25.76
C SER A 196 1.24 -7.15 -25.24
N ASP A 197 1.12 -6.17 -26.12
CA ASP A 197 0.88 -4.77 -25.77
C ASP A 197 -0.54 -4.65 -25.16
N GLY A 198 -0.77 -5.48 -24.13
CA GLY A 198 -2.01 -5.58 -23.39
C GLY A 198 -2.22 -4.22 -22.78
N GLN A 199 -3.18 -3.51 -23.36
CA GLN A 199 -3.58 -2.17 -23.00
C GLN A 199 -3.53 -2.01 -21.47
N LYS A 200 -2.52 -1.30 -20.98
CA LYS A 200 -2.34 -1.06 -19.54
C LYS A 200 -3.62 -0.39 -19.03
N ARG A 201 -4.39 -1.11 -18.22
CA ARG A 201 -5.56 -0.55 -17.56
C ARG A 201 -5.11 0.64 -16.72
N ARG A 202 -5.83 1.75 -16.79
CA ARG A 202 -5.52 2.95 -16.03
C ARG A 202 -6.46 3.07 -14.85
N ILE A 203 -6.02 3.79 -13.83
CA ILE A 203 -6.91 4.24 -12.77
C ILE A 203 -7.78 5.35 -13.35
N VAL A 204 -9.10 5.13 -13.36
CA VAL A 204 -10.10 6.10 -13.83
C VAL A 204 -10.51 7.08 -12.75
N GLY A 205 -10.40 6.66 -11.50
CA GLY A 205 -10.81 7.45 -10.35
C GLY A 205 -10.76 6.64 -9.07
N PHE A 206 -11.56 7.06 -8.10
CA PHE A 206 -11.54 6.54 -6.75
C PHE A 206 -12.94 6.26 -6.25
N ARG A 207 -13.05 5.22 -5.44
CA ARG A 207 -14.21 5.00 -4.58
C ARG A 207 -13.86 5.46 -3.18
N ARG A 208 -14.66 6.38 -2.64
CA ARG A 208 -14.58 6.77 -1.23
C ARG A 208 -15.02 5.59 -0.36
N ALA A 209 -14.18 5.18 0.56
CA ALA A 209 -14.42 4.03 1.44
C ALA A 209 -14.22 4.41 2.91
N ASN A 210 -15.04 3.81 3.78
CA ASN A 210 -14.75 3.79 5.21
C ASN A 210 -13.66 2.74 5.53
N TRP A 211 -13.19 2.73 6.78
CA TRP A 211 -12.12 1.83 7.20
C TRP A 211 -12.48 0.34 7.09
N ILE A 212 -13.76 -0.03 7.24
CA ILE A 212 -14.22 -1.42 7.10
C ILE A 212 -14.07 -1.88 5.64
N THR A 213 -14.57 -1.06 4.71
CA THR A 213 -14.46 -1.32 3.27
C THR A 213 -13.01 -1.35 2.82
N ALA A 214 -12.17 -0.44 3.34
CA ALA A 214 -10.73 -0.46 3.09
C ALA A 214 -10.05 -1.72 3.67
N ALA A 215 -10.38 -2.14 4.90
CA ALA A 215 -9.83 -3.35 5.51
C ALA A 215 -10.24 -4.63 4.74
N ARG A 216 -11.46 -4.66 4.17
CA ARG A 216 -11.91 -5.75 3.30
C ARG A 216 -11.27 -5.75 1.91
N ALA A 217 -10.74 -4.61 1.47
CA ALA A 217 -10.03 -4.47 0.20
C ALA A 217 -8.55 -4.90 0.28
N VAL A 218 -8.02 -5.12 1.48
CA VAL A 218 -6.65 -5.65 1.71
C VAL A 218 -6.44 -6.92 0.91
N GLY A 219 -5.28 -7.06 0.27
CA GLY A 219 -4.96 -8.21 -0.57
C GLY A 219 -5.66 -8.23 -1.94
N ARG A 220 -6.82 -7.58 -2.09
CA ARG A 220 -7.60 -7.59 -3.33
C ARG A 220 -6.97 -6.70 -4.40
N LEU A 221 -7.45 -6.87 -5.62
CA LEU A 221 -7.13 -6.02 -6.76
C LEU A 221 -7.99 -4.75 -6.71
N PRO A 222 -7.61 -3.68 -7.45
CA PRO A 222 -8.45 -2.50 -7.61
C PRO A 222 -9.82 -2.87 -8.15
N VAL A 223 -10.84 -2.07 -7.82
CA VAL A 223 -12.21 -2.34 -8.28
C VAL A 223 -12.32 -1.98 -9.74
N VAL A 224 -12.90 -2.85 -10.54
CA VAL A 224 -13.13 -2.62 -11.97
C VAL A 224 -14.40 -1.80 -12.15
N GLN A 225 -14.36 -0.78 -13.00
CA GLN A 225 -15.53 0.04 -13.31
C GLN A 225 -16.56 -0.80 -14.10
N ASP A 226 -17.75 -0.98 -13.51
CA ASP A 226 -18.84 -1.81 -14.05
C ASP A 226 -20.17 -1.03 -14.16
N GLY A 227 -20.12 0.30 -14.09
CA GLY A 227 -21.28 1.20 -14.07
C GLY A 227 -22.04 1.24 -12.75
N LYS A 228 -21.85 0.26 -11.85
CA LYS A 228 -22.47 0.23 -10.51
C LYS A 228 -21.58 0.86 -9.45
N VAL A 229 -20.26 0.82 -9.67
CA VAL A 229 -19.28 1.39 -8.76
C VAL A 229 -19.15 2.89 -8.99
N GLU A 230 -19.41 3.67 -7.93
CA GLU A 230 -19.14 5.11 -7.90
C GLU A 230 -17.66 5.38 -8.17
N CYS A 231 -17.39 6.14 -9.23
CA CYS A 231 -16.06 6.55 -9.66
C CYS A 231 -15.93 8.06 -9.53
N LEU A 232 -15.24 8.51 -8.48
CA LEU A 232 -15.03 9.92 -8.15
C LEU A 232 -13.62 10.36 -8.53
N SER A 233 -13.46 11.63 -8.89
CA SER A 233 -12.13 12.24 -8.94
C SER A 233 -11.56 12.37 -7.51
N LEU A 234 -10.22 12.46 -7.37
CA LEU A 234 -9.61 12.66 -6.06
C LEU A 234 -10.13 13.94 -5.38
N ASP A 235 -10.32 15.01 -6.15
CA ASP A 235 -10.85 16.29 -5.65
C ASP A 235 -12.29 16.14 -5.12
N GLN A 236 -13.14 15.34 -5.77
CA GLN A 236 -14.48 15.02 -5.27
C GLN A 236 -14.44 14.20 -3.98
N VAL A 237 -13.52 13.22 -3.89
CA VAL A 237 -13.31 12.46 -2.64
C VAL A 237 -12.87 13.39 -1.51
N LEU A 238 -11.96 14.32 -1.78
CA LEU A 238 -11.47 15.30 -0.80
C LEU A 238 -12.57 16.25 -0.35
N ALA A 239 -13.35 16.80 -1.28
CA ALA A 239 -14.45 17.71 -0.97
C ALA A 239 -15.54 17.04 -0.13
N GLY A 240 -15.83 15.76 -0.40
CA GLY A 240 -16.85 14.99 0.32
C GLY A 240 -16.37 14.35 1.63
N ALA A 241 -15.08 14.31 1.93
CA ALA A 241 -14.59 13.58 3.10
C ALA A 241 -14.87 14.33 4.42
N PRO A 242 -15.35 13.64 5.47
CA PRO A 242 -15.54 14.26 6.79
C PRO A 242 -14.22 14.57 7.52
N GLY A 243 -13.11 13.95 7.09
CA GLY A 243 -11.77 14.10 7.66
C GLY A 243 -10.69 14.04 6.57
N PRO A 244 -9.43 13.74 6.92
CA PRO A 244 -8.39 13.55 5.92
C PRO A 244 -8.68 12.34 5.03
N VAL A 245 -8.10 12.32 3.83
CA VAL A 245 -8.22 11.20 2.88
C VAL A 245 -6.92 10.42 2.85
N VAL A 246 -6.99 9.12 3.13
CA VAL A 246 -5.85 8.21 2.98
C VAL A 246 -5.78 7.73 1.53
N LEU A 247 -4.59 7.86 0.94
CA LEU A 247 -4.27 7.42 -0.41
C LEU A 247 -3.11 6.41 -0.37
N PHE A 248 -3.31 5.27 -1.02
CA PHE A 248 -2.29 4.23 -1.16
C PHE A 248 -1.72 4.24 -2.58
N PRO A 249 -0.51 4.81 -2.81
CA PRO A 249 0.02 5.03 -4.16
C PRO A 249 0.37 3.73 -4.89
N GLU A 250 0.55 2.61 -4.18
CA GLU A 250 0.76 1.28 -4.75
C GLU A 250 -0.52 0.69 -5.38
N GLY A 251 -1.70 1.23 -5.04
CA GLY A 251 -3.02 0.77 -5.50
C GLY A 251 -3.48 -0.59 -4.95
N VAL A 252 -2.55 -1.44 -4.53
CA VAL A 252 -2.78 -2.76 -3.94
C VAL A 252 -1.80 -3.03 -2.80
N THR A 253 -2.10 -4.03 -1.97
CA THR A 253 -1.21 -4.39 -0.87
C THR A 253 0.05 -5.12 -1.33
N SER A 254 1.19 -4.79 -0.71
CA SER A 254 2.48 -5.47 -0.88
C SER A 254 2.84 -6.35 0.31
N ASN A 255 4.01 -7.01 0.26
CA ASN A 255 4.51 -7.84 1.34
C ASN A 255 5.26 -7.07 2.45
N ASN A 256 5.26 -5.74 2.40
CA ASN A 256 5.98 -4.85 3.32
C ASN A 256 7.52 -4.99 3.34
N ARG A 257 8.13 -5.77 2.44
CA ARG A 257 9.60 -5.81 2.27
C ARG A 257 10.09 -4.86 1.17
N ALA A 258 9.21 -4.58 0.22
CA ALA A 258 9.43 -3.61 -0.82
C ALA A 258 8.12 -2.91 -1.20
N LEU A 259 8.24 -1.71 -1.75
CA LEU A 259 7.16 -0.92 -2.32
C LEU A 259 6.98 -1.29 -3.79
N LEU A 260 5.72 -1.39 -4.20
CA LEU A 260 5.33 -1.57 -5.60
C LEU A 260 5.53 -0.28 -6.39
N ARG A 261 5.55 -0.42 -7.72
CA ARG A 261 5.52 0.68 -8.66
C ARG A 261 4.25 1.52 -8.41
N PRO A 262 4.33 2.87 -8.45
CA PRO A 262 3.16 3.72 -8.25
C PRO A 262 2.11 3.47 -9.32
N ALA A 263 0.84 3.50 -8.92
CA ALA A 263 -0.30 3.23 -9.80
C ALA A 263 -0.83 4.46 -10.55
N GLY A 264 -0.25 5.65 -10.30
CA GLY A 264 -0.67 6.91 -10.92
C GLY A 264 -1.95 7.47 -10.28
N CYS A 265 -1.91 7.73 -8.98
CA CYS A 265 -3.10 8.09 -8.21
C CYS A 265 -3.36 9.60 -8.10
N PHE A 266 -2.43 10.47 -8.51
CA PHE A 266 -2.64 11.91 -8.42
C PHE A 266 -3.30 12.49 -9.69
N PRO A 267 -4.17 13.51 -9.54
CA PRO A 267 -4.77 14.23 -10.66
C PRO A 267 -3.72 14.78 -11.63
N GLU A 268 -4.06 14.80 -12.92
CA GLU A 268 -3.17 15.33 -13.97
C GLU A 268 -2.69 16.78 -13.69
N PRO A 269 -3.51 17.72 -13.19
CA PRO A 269 -3.05 19.06 -12.85
C PRO A 269 -1.93 19.06 -11.79
N TRP A 270 -2.04 18.19 -10.79
CA TRP A 270 -1.03 18.07 -9.73
C TRP A 270 0.26 17.51 -10.31
N ARG A 271 0.16 16.43 -11.11
CA ARG A 271 1.30 15.80 -11.78
C ARG A 271 2.06 16.78 -12.67
N LYS A 272 1.34 17.59 -13.47
CA LYS A 272 1.93 18.64 -14.31
C LYS A 272 2.63 19.71 -13.47
N ALA A 273 1.96 20.22 -12.42
CA ALA A 273 2.54 21.22 -11.53
C ALA A 273 3.84 20.70 -10.90
N PHE A 274 3.81 19.50 -10.33
CA PHE A 274 4.99 18.89 -9.70
C PHE A 274 6.10 18.57 -10.69
N LYS A 275 5.78 18.16 -11.93
CA LYS A 275 6.80 17.91 -12.96
C LYS A 275 7.59 19.17 -13.31
N LEU A 276 6.94 20.35 -13.26
CA LEU A 276 7.58 21.63 -13.57
C LEU A 276 8.43 22.17 -12.42
N THR A 277 7.98 22.00 -11.18
CA THR A 277 8.57 22.68 -10.01
C THR A 277 9.31 21.75 -9.05
N ALA A 278 9.15 20.43 -9.22
CA ALA A 278 9.53 19.40 -8.23
C ALA A 278 8.93 19.62 -6.83
N ALA A 279 7.87 20.43 -6.71
CA ALA A 279 7.20 20.73 -5.45
C ALA A 279 5.73 21.10 -5.70
N LEU A 280 4.82 20.56 -4.89
CA LEU A 280 3.39 20.75 -5.10
C LEU A 280 2.91 22.04 -4.42
N ARG A 281 2.99 23.16 -5.12
CA ARG A 281 2.61 24.51 -4.63
C ARG A 281 1.17 24.84 -5.04
N LEU A 282 0.19 24.28 -4.35
CA LEU A 282 -1.23 24.39 -4.72
C LEU A 282 -1.95 25.63 -4.15
N GLY A 283 -1.26 26.48 -3.37
CA GLY A 283 -1.83 27.70 -2.75
C GLY A 283 -2.19 27.52 -1.27
N GLY A 284 -2.77 28.56 -0.65
CA GLY A 284 -3.06 28.55 0.80
C GLY A 284 -4.21 27.62 1.21
N ASN A 285 -5.22 27.47 0.34
CA ASN A 285 -6.43 26.67 0.60
C ASN A 285 -6.40 25.28 -0.02
N SER A 286 -5.25 24.85 -0.52
CA SER A 286 -5.11 23.55 -1.15
C SER A 286 -4.88 22.41 -0.16
N PRO A 287 -5.28 21.18 -0.51
CA PRO A 287 -4.93 19.97 0.25
C PRO A 287 -3.42 19.89 0.55
N LYS A 288 -3.06 19.66 1.80
CA LYS A 288 -1.68 19.35 2.18
C LYS A 288 -1.47 17.84 2.09
N LEU A 289 -0.28 17.44 1.64
CA LEU A 289 0.13 16.05 1.69
C LEU A 289 0.79 15.78 3.05
N PHE A 290 0.42 14.66 3.66
CA PHE A 290 1.07 14.11 4.84
C PHE A 290 1.56 12.72 4.48
N ILE A 291 2.78 12.36 4.87
CA ILE A 291 3.36 11.05 4.52
C ILE A 291 3.49 10.21 5.78
N ALA A 292 2.93 9.01 5.74
CA ALA A 292 3.11 7.99 6.75
C ALA A 292 3.72 6.74 6.13
N SER A 293 4.59 6.06 6.88
CA SER A 293 5.18 4.80 6.49
C SER A 293 5.01 3.76 7.57
N PHE A 294 4.58 2.58 7.16
CA PHE A 294 4.30 1.43 8.01
C PHE A 294 5.27 0.31 7.71
N LYS A 295 5.90 -0.25 8.75
CA LYS A 295 6.76 -1.43 8.62
C LYS A 295 6.44 -2.46 9.69
N HIS A 296 6.04 -3.65 9.25
CA HIS A 296 5.82 -4.79 10.13
C HIS A 296 7.13 -5.51 10.42
N GLY A 297 7.25 -6.01 11.64
CA GLY A 297 8.32 -6.94 12.00
C GLY A 297 8.21 -8.25 11.20
N PRO A 298 9.34 -8.95 10.96
CA PRO A 298 9.32 -10.25 10.32
C PRO A 298 8.57 -11.28 11.19
N PRO A 299 7.98 -12.32 10.58
CA PRO A 299 7.42 -13.44 11.35
C PRO A 299 8.51 -14.13 12.17
N THR A 300 8.14 -14.60 13.35
CA THR A 300 9.00 -15.37 14.26
C THR A 300 8.39 -16.73 14.53
N ALA A 301 9.09 -17.63 15.23
CA ALA A 301 8.56 -18.95 15.55
C ALA A 301 7.19 -18.87 16.26
N GLY A 302 6.99 -17.88 17.13
CA GLY A 302 5.73 -17.65 17.86
C GLY A 302 4.85 -16.53 17.29
N SER A 303 5.21 -15.97 16.12
CA SER A 303 4.50 -14.85 15.49
C SER A 303 4.26 -15.06 14.01
N VAL A 304 2.99 -15.21 13.62
CA VAL A 304 2.61 -15.18 12.20
C VAL A 304 2.82 -13.79 11.62
N SER A 305 3.08 -13.73 10.30
CA SER A 305 3.18 -12.46 9.57
C SER A 305 1.89 -11.65 9.75
N ALA A 306 2.03 -10.36 10.05
CA ALA A 306 0.91 -9.43 10.09
C ALA A 306 0.52 -8.90 8.69
N VAL A 307 1.37 -9.12 7.71
CA VAL A 307 1.19 -8.71 6.31
C VAL A 307 0.19 -9.61 5.61
N LEU A 308 -0.76 -9.00 4.89
CA LEU A 308 -1.84 -9.66 4.17
C LEU A 308 -1.86 -9.21 2.70
N SER A 309 -0.89 -9.72 1.93
CA SER A 309 -0.73 -9.40 0.51
C SER A 309 -1.70 -10.18 -0.40
N VAL A 310 -2.22 -11.32 0.07
CA VAL A 310 -3.14 -12.20 -0.66
C VAL A 310 -4.41 -12.41 0.17
N PRO A 311 -5.61 -12.20 -0.39
CA PRO A 311 -6.85 -12.33 0.34
C PRO A 311 -7.23 -13.80 0.54
N SER A 312 -8.00 -14.08 1.59
CA SER A 312 -8.68 -15.36 1.78
C SER A 312 -9.95 -15.41 0.95
N SER A 313 -10.32 -16.59 0.45
CA SER A 313 -11.55 -16.79 -0.35
C SER A 313 -12.82 -16.57 0.47
N TYR A 314 -12.78 -16.86 1.77
CA TYR A 314 -13.92 -16.74 2.69
C TYR A 314 -13.65 -15.70 3.79
N ALA A 315 -14.69 -14.93 4.12
CA ALA A 315 -14.76 -14.00 5.25
C ALA A 315 -13.53 -13.09 5.46
N HIS A 316 -12.93 -12.56 4.39
CA HIS A 316 -11.74 -11.71 4.50
C HIS A 316 -12.01 -10.43 5.35
N PRO A 317 -11.13 -10.03 6.30
CA PRO A 317 -9.81 -10.59 6.67
C PRO A 317 -9.83 -11.57 7.87
N TRP A 318 -10.98 -12.11 8.28
CA TRP A 318 -11.13 -12.90 9.51
C TRP A 318 -10.20 -14.10 9.68
N PRO A 319 -9.94 -14.94 8.65
CA PRO A 319 -8.99 -16.05 8.81
C PRO A 319 -7.59 -15.59 9.18
N HIS A 320 -7.19 -14.40 8.73
CA HIS A 320 -5.91 -13.81 9.09
C HIS A 320 -5.92 -13.28 10.53
N ILE A 321 -6.99 -12.59 10.95
CA ILE A 321 -7.18 -12.15 12.35
C ILE A 321 -7.09 -13.35 13.30
N TRP A 322 -7.82 -14.44 12.99
CA TRP A 322 -7.78 -15.68 13.76
C TRP A 322 -6.36 -16.22 13.91
N ARG A 323 -5.61 -16.34 12.80
CA ARG A 323 -4.20 -16.78 12.82
C ARG A 323 -3.32 -15.87 13.69
N MET A 324 -3.58 -14.55 13.67
CA MET A 324 -2.85 -13.62 14.52
C MET A 324 -3.21 -13.77 16.01
N CYS A 325 -4.46 -14.07 16.34
CA CYS A 325 -4.92 -14.34 17.70
C CYS A 325 -4.33 -15.62 18.27
N CYS A 326 -4.22 -16.69 17.47
CA CYS A 326 -3.58 -17.97 17.85
C CYS A 326 -2.06 -17.89 18.05
N SER A 327 -1.48 -16.70 17.97
CA SER A 327 -0.05 -16.47 18.07
C SER A 327 0.39 -16.21 19.51
N PHE A 328 1.51 -16.80 19.95
CA PHE A 328 2.03 -16.57 21.30
C PHE A 328 2.60 -15.17 21.52
N ALA A 329 3.06 -14.51 20.46
CA ALA A 329 3.55 -13.14 20.54
C ALA A 329 2.47 -12.18 21.05
N PHE A 330 2.66 -11.68 22.27
CA PHE A 330 1.79 -10.67 22.87
C PHE A 330 2.05 -9.26 22.34
N GLN A 331 3.31 -8.96 21.99
CA GLN A 331 3.70 -7.69 21.38
C GLN A 331 4.24 -7.95 19.97
N ARG A 332 3.50 -7.49 18.98
CA ARG A 332 3.87 -7.48 17.57
C ARG A 332 4.54 -6.16 17.24
N ASP A 333 5.59 -6.24 16.45
CA ASP A 333 6.33 -5.06 16.00
C ASP A 333 5.63 -4.42 14.79
N LEU A 334 5.22 -3.17 14.96
CA LEU A 334 4.75 -2.29 13.89
C LEU A 334 5.41 -0.92 14.08
N GLN A 335 6.36 -0.62 13.20
CA GLN A 335 6.98 0.68 13.13
C GLN A 335 6.11 1.61 12.30
N VAL A 336 5.62 2.67 12.95
CA VAL A 336 4.88 3.76 12.31
C VAL A 336 5.76 4.99 12.28
N ARG A 337 6.13 5.44 11.08
CA ARG A 337 6.95 6.63 10.87
C ARG A 337 6.16 7.69 10.14
N LEU A 338 6.00 8.84 10.76
CA LEU A 338 5.31 9.99 10.22
C LEU A 338 6.35 10.99 9.72
N LEU A 339 6.24 11.45 8.49
CA LEU A 339 7.14 12.47 7.96
C LEU A 339 6.87 13.81 8.65
N HIS A 340 7.93 14.52 8.99
CA HIS A 340 7.82 15.90 9.44
C HIS A 340 7.11 16.77 8.37
N PRO A 341 6.01 17.51 8.70
CA PRO A 341 5.21 18.24 7.72
C PRO A 341 6.01 19.22 6.84
N ALA A 342 7.08 19.82 7.35
CA ALA A 342 7.96 20.70 6.57
C ALA A 342 8.71 20.01 5.42
N GLU A 343 8.80 18.68 5.43
CA GLU A 343 9.45 17.88 4.39
C GLU A 343 8.44 17.23 3.44
N SER A 344 7.13 17.51 3.61
CA SER A 344 6.10 17.05 2.70
C SER A 344 6.23 17.70 1.32
N PRO A 345 5.90 17.01 0.21
CA PRO A 345 5.90 17.59 -1.13
C PRO A 345 5.10 18.89 -1.30
N THR A 346 4.12 19.16 -0.45
CA THR A 346 3.34 20.42 -0.45
C THR A 346 3.96 21.54 0.38
N SER A 347 4.95 21.25 1.23
CA SER A 347 5.57 22.22 2.14
C SER A 347 6.45 23.23 1.41
N ALA A 348 6.37 24.50 1.79
CA ALA A 348 7.18 25.61 1.27
C ALA A 348 8.70 25.33 1.27
N THR A 349 9.17 24.48 2.19
CA THR A 349 10.58 24.11 2.34
C THR A 349 10.97 22.84 1.60
N PHE A 350 10.03 22.14 0.96
CA PHE A 350 10.31 20.94 0.18
C PHE A 350 11.17 21.26 -1.04
N ILE A 351 12.19 20.43 -1.25
CA ILE A 351 13.11 20.51 -2.38
C ILE A 351 13.10 19.11 -2.98
N GLY A 352 12.35 18.95 -4.06
CA GLY A 352 12.35 17.73 -4.86
C GLY A 352 13.48 17.75 -5.89
N ASP A 353 13.84 16.57 -6.39
CA ASP A 353 14.77 16.43 -7.51
C ASP A 353 14.02 16.70 -8.82
N ALA A 354 14.24 17.87 -9.42
CA ALA A 354 13.62 18.27 -10.67
C ALA A 354 14.02 17.38 -11.86
N ALA A 355 15.25 16.87 -11.87
CA ALA A 355 15.69 15.97 -12.94
C ALA A 355 14.95 14.63 -12.84
N ALA A 356 14.83 14.08 -11.63
CA ALA A 356 14.05 12.86 -11.40
C ALA A 356 12.57 13.07 -11.73
N ALA A 357 11.99 14.21 -11.33
CA ALA A 357 10.59 14.54 -11.63
C ALA A 357 10.33 14.67 -13.14
N ALA A 358 11.26 15.25 -13.90
CA ALA A 358 11.17 15.38 -15.35
C ALA A 358 11.26 14.01 -16.07
N MET A 359 12.09 13.09 -15.57
CA MET A 359 12.28 11.74 -16.11
C MET A 359 11.17 10.75 -15.73
N ALA A 360 10.37 11.05 -14.70
CA ALA A 360 9.28 10.17 -14.28
C ALA A 360 8.24 10.01 -15.39
N ARG A 361 7.88 8.76 -15.70
CA ARG A 361 7.04 8.42 -16.86
C ARG A 361 5.56 8.77 -16.68
N GLU A 362 4.96 8.44 -15.53
CA GLU A 362 3.50 8.49 -15.36
C GLU A 362 3.03 9.43 -14.23
N ASP A 363 3.61 9.31 -13.03
CA ASP A 363 3.23 10.11 -11.86
C ASP A 363 4.45 10.47 -10.99
N PRO A 364 5.07 11.65 -11.23
CA PRO A 364 6.26 12.07 -10.48
C PRO A 364 5.97 12.31 -8.99
N ILE A 365 4.73 12.66 -8.62
CA ILE A 365 4.37 12.93 -7.22
C ILE A 365 4.33 11.60 -6.47
N SER A 366 3.65 10.60 -7.02
CA SER A 366 3.60 9.27 -6.41
C SER A 366 4.99 8.66 -6.29
N ASP A 367 5.86 8.87 -7.29
CA ASP A 367 7.25 8.42 -7.23
C ASP A 367 8.05 9.09 -6.11
N ALA A 368 7.90 10.42 -5.95
CA ALA A 368 8.51 11.18 -4.87
C ALA A 368 7.99 10.73 -3.49
N CYS A 369 6.67 10.57 -3.35
CA CYS A 369 6.05 10.07 -2.12
C CYS A 369 6.56 8.66 -1.76
N LEU A 370 6.63 7.74 -2.72
CA LEU A 370 7.16 6.39 -2.51
C LEU A 370 8.66 6.41 -2.17
N THR A 371 9.43 7.33 -2.73
CA THR A 371 10.84 7.52 -2.35
C THR A 371 10.98 7.95 -0.89
N ILE A 372 10.14 8.88 -0.45
CA ILE A 372 10.10 9.31 0.95
C ILE A 372 9.68 8.15 1.85
N ILE A 373 8.60 7.44 1.53
CA ILE A 373 8.15 6.24 2.28
C ILE A 373 9.25 5.17 2.36
N ALA A 374 9.93 4.91 1.23
CA ALA A 374 11.05 3.96 1.17
C ALA A 374 12.17 4.37 2.12
N SER A 375 12.53 5.66 2.15
CA SER A 375 13.58 6.19 3.02
C SER A 375 13.21 6.15 4.50
N LEU A 376 11.94 6.45 4.84
CA LEU A 376 11.42 6.43 6.21
C LEU A 376 11.54 5.03 6.82
N SER A 377 11.08 3.99 6.12
CA SER A 377 11.04 2.62 6.66
C SER A 377 12.15 1.71 6.15
N ARG A 378 13.08 2.24 5.33
CA ARG A 378 14.14 1.48 4.65
C ARG A 378 13.55 0.33 3.82
N LEU A 379 12.48 0.61 3.10
CA LEU A 379 11.85 -0.35 2.19
C LEU A 379 12.55 -0.28 0.83
N ARG A 380 12.67 -1.44 0.16
CA ARG A 380 13.17 -1.46 -1.22
C ARG A 380 12.07 -0.95 -2.16
N ARG A 381 12.44 -0.38 -3.30
CA ARG A 381 11.50 -0.06 -4.38
C ARG A 381 11.61 -1.13 -5.46
N THR A 382 10.51 -1.45 -6.13
CA THR A 382 10.47 -2.41 -7.23
C THR A 382 9.75 -1.81 -8.42
N ASP A 383 9.99 -2.38 -9.60
CA ASP A 383 9.27 -2.00 -10.83
C ASP A 383 7.97 -2.81 -11.03
N ILE A 384 7.65 -3.69 -10.07
CA ILE A 384 6.45 -4.53 -10.10
C ILE A 384 5.26 -3.70 -9.66
N GLY A 385 4.22 -3.63 -10.50
CA GLY A 385 3.01 -2.85 -10.27
C GLY A 385 1.81 -3.67 -9.78
N TRP A 386 0.66 -3.03 -9.71
CA TRP A 386 -0.60 -3.71 -9.35
C TRP A 386 -1.10 -4.62 -10.48
N GLU A 387 -0.73 -4.35 -11.72
CA GLU A 387 -1.04 -5.16 -12.90
C GLU A 387 -0.37 -6.53 -12.81
N ASP A 388 0.88 -6.56 -12.34
CA ASP A 388 1.59 -7.81 -12.03
C ASP A 388 0.89 -8.58 -10.91
N LYS A 389 0.29 -7.88 -9.95
CA LYS A 389 -0.51 -8.51 -8.90
C LYS A 389 -1.75 -9.18 -9.48
N GLU A 390 -2.40 -8.57 -10.45
CA GLU A 390 -3.53 -9.20 -11.15
C GLU A 390 -3.10 -10.51 -11.82
N ALA A 391 -2.00 -10.47 -12.58
CA ALA A 391 -1.41 -11.66 -13.20
C ALA A 391 -0.96 -12.70 -12.16
N PHE A 392 -0.47 -12.27 -11.00
CA PHE A 392 -0.12 -13.16 -9.88
C PHE A 392 -1.36 -13.84 -9.31
N MET A 393 -2.42 -13.09 -9.06
CA MET A 393 -3.67 -13.59 -8.48
C MET A 393 -4.36 -14.60 -9.40
N GLN A 394 -4.29 -14.41 -10.72
CA GLN A 394 -4.80 -15.39 -11.69
C GLN A 394 -4.08 -16.73 -11.59
N ILE A 395 -2.75 -16.74 -11.43
CA ILE A 395 -1.98 -17.97 -11.20
C ILE A 395 -2.27 -18.55 -9.82
N TYR A 396 -2.32 -17.69 -8.79
CA TYR A 396 -2.49 -18.10 -7.41
C TYR A 396 -3.82 -18.83 -7.17
N ARG A 397 -4.91 -18.37 -7.80
CA ARG A 397 -6.26 -18.97 -7.66
C ARG A 397 -6.43 -20.31 -8.39
N ARG A 398 -5.55 -20.66 -9.34
CA ARG A 398 -5.60 -21.95 -10.05
C ARG A 398 -4.97 -23.10 -9.24
N ARG A 399 -4.41 -22.79 -8.06
CA ARG A 399 -3.88 -23.76 -7.12
C ARG A 399 -4.96 -24.09 -6.10
#